data_AF-A0A378QRH9-F1
#
_entry.id   AF-A0A378QRH9-F1
#
_cell.length_a   1.000
_cell.length_b   1.000
_cell.length_c   1.000
_cell.angle_alpha   90.00
_cell.angle_beta   90.00
_cell.angle_gamma   90.00
#
_symmetry.space_group_name_H-M   'P 1'
#
loop_
_entity.id
_entity.type
_entity.pdbx_description
1 polymer ?
#
loop_
_entity_poly.entity_id
_entity_poly.type
_entity_poly.pdbx_seq_one_letter_code
_entity_poly.pdbx_strand_id
1 'polypeptide(L)'
;MWLCVFVMKIITSSLCISFAFLIGQQLIVGLSTYFIANLAIDIAQKDSFLINLGGFVLSLIIVYIPAYFAIIYLEKSKFDLLNNYVQKFIMTFFGKTALLNNKELKEQSTVFVSQESKSVIDDMLDFAFDGVALILNLLINILILGFFLDYNLLVAYIVGFLLVEFFIFYHQNKISKISKISQKSRISFIAILNKIWDNVIIFNKYNMGIFNHIYKNNFNRSKKYHIYSQSLNQLISSFGMILFMIPVLSLIVYLFIKHQNDYVFLSLLVATLPRQIQLLQMGQALVFHQTNFSSIKARFIGLQNSLNMPNIDILSRINFKDIFINNTPLSDFDLNNLPKNGRMTIRGCNGVGKSSFLLYLKTLLSNRAFYLPVNHDLLFHQNNKKSTGQKLFAHLIEIRNNKSDVDVIILDEWDANLDNINKNYLDELINELAMEKLVVEVRH
;
A
#
# COMPACT_ATOMS: atom_id res chain seq x y z
N MET A 1 -1.27 3.23 22.20
CA MET A 1 -0.24 4.30 22.12
C MET A 1 0.55 4.30 20.80
N TRP A 2 1.13 3.17 20.36
CA TRP A 2 1.85 3.11 19.06
C TRP A 2 0.95 3.25 17.81
N LEU A 3 -0.31 2.82 17.89
CA LEU A 3 -1.31 3.02 16.82
C LEU A 3 -1.56 4.52 16.55
N CYS A 4 -1.66 5.33 17.62
CA CYS A 4 -1.83 6.79 17.51
C CYS A 4 -0.64 7.49 16.86
N VAL A 5 0.60 7.10 17.19
CA VAL A 5 1.82 7.68 16.58
C VAL A 5 1.94 7.29 15.11
N PHE A 6 1.50 6.08 14.75
CA PHE A 6 1.49 5.57 13.39
C PHE A 6 0.41 6.25 12.52
N VAL A 7 -0.79 6.44 13.07
CA VAL A 7 -1.88 7.20 12.45
C VAL A 7 -1.50 8.68 12.30
N MET A 8 -0.85 9.30 13.30
CA MET A 8 -0.46 10.72 13.27
C MET A 8 0.45 11.13 12.11
N LYS A 9 1.28 10.22 11.58
CA LYS A 9 2.12 10.49 10.39
C LYS A 9 1.35 10.39 9.06
N ILE A 10 0.10 9.95 9.11
CA ILE A 10 -0.74 9.49 7.99
C ILE A 10 -2.08 10.26 7.98
N ILE A 11 -2.28 11.22 8.89
CA ILE A 11 -3.51 12.01 8.99
C ILE A 11 -3.65 12.95 7.79
N THR A 12 -4.58 12.64 6.91
CA THR A 12 -5.12 13.60 5.94
C THR A 12 -6.29 14.35 6.58
N SER A 13 -6.55 15.58 6.14
CA SER A 13 -7.71 16.36 6.60
C SER A 13 -9.03 15.62 6.37
N SER A 14 -9.15 14.92 5.23
CA SER A 14 -10.26 14.04 4.87
C SER A 14 -10.49 12.93 5.93
N LEU A 15 -9.42 12.31 6.42
CA LEU A 15 -9.50 11.25 7.44
C LEU A 15 -10.03 11.79 8.79
N CYS A 16 -9.60 12.97 9.22
CA CYS A 16 -10.11 13.60 10.44
C CYS A 16 -11.61 13.85 10.37
N ILE A 17 -12.10 14.33 9.23
CA ILE A 17 -13.52 14.58 9.01
C ILE A 17 -14.30 13.25 9.04
N SER A 18 -13.77 12.20 8.42
CA SER A 18 -14.35 10.86 8.47
C SER A 18 -14.50 10.36 9.92
N PHE A 19 -13.46 10.49 10.74
CA PHE A 19 -13.52 10.10 12.15
C PHE A 19 -14.48 10.94 12.99
N ALA A 20 -14.60 12.24 12.71
CA ALA A 20 -15.58 13.09 13.40
C ALA A 20 -17.02 12.61 13.16
N PHE A 21 -17.36 12.28 11.90
CA PHE A 21 -18.66 11.69 11.57
C PHE A 21 -18.84 10.30 12.17
N LEU A 22 -17.78 9.48 12.20
CA LEU A 22 -17.80 8.16 12.84
C LEU A 22 -18.13 8.27 14.33
N ILE A 23 -17.51 9.21 15.06
CA ILE A 23 -17.82 9.44 16.48
C ILE A 23 -19.30 9.82 16.64
N GLY A 24 -19.80 10.74 15.81
CA GLY A 24 -21.22 11.11 15.82
C GLY A 24 -22.14 9.91 15.58
N GLN A 25 -21.80 9.06 14.61
CA GLN A 25 -22.54 7.82 14.34
C GLN A 25 -22.56 6.89 15.57
N GLN A 26 -21.42 6.63 16.21
CA GLN A 26 -21.35 5.72 17.35
C GLN A 26 -22.08 6.27 18.59
N LEU A 27 -22.10 7.59 18.78
CA LEU A 27 -22.90 8.22 19.83
C LEU A 27 -24.40 8.02 19.62
N ILE A 28 -24.90 8.16 18.39
CA ILE A 28 -26.32 7.90 18.07
C ILE A 28 -26.68 6.43 18.31
N VAL A 29 -25.78 5.50 17.97
CA VAL A 29 -25.96 4.06 18.26
C VAL A 29 -25.95 3.78 19.76
N GLY A 30 -25.13 4.50 20.54
CA GLY A 30 -25.21 4.44 22.00
C GLY A 30 -26.54 4.93 22.53
N LEU A 31 -27.01 6.08 22.05
CA LEU A 31 -28.30 6.67 22.44
C LEU A 31 -29.48 5.73 22.17
N SER A 32 -29.45 4.95 21.09
CA SER A 32 -30.51 3.97 20.83
C SER A 32 -30.58 2.90 21.92
N THR A 33 -29.43 2.49 22.46
CA THR A 33 -29.34 1.52 23.57
C THR A 33 -29.86 2.12 24.88
N TYR A 34 -29.56 3.41 25.13
CA TYR A 34 -30.11 4.15 26.26
C TYR A 34 -31.65 4.22 26.19
N PHE A 35 -32.22 4.54 25.02
CA PHE A 35 -33.67 4.60 24.86
C PHE A 35 -34.36 3.25 25.03
N ILE A 36 -33.77 2.14 24.54
CA ILE A 36 -34.32 0.79 24.77
C ILE A 36 -34.34 0.44 26.27
N ALA A 37 -33.25 0.75 26.99
CA ALA A 37 -33.16 0.46 28.42
C ALA A 37 -34.26 1.20 29.21
N ASN A 38 -34.41 2.51 28.98
CA ASN A 38 -35.48 3.28 29.59
C ASN A 38 -36.87 2.79 29.18
N LEU A 39 -37.08 2.45 27.92
CA LEU A 39 -38.35 1.92 27.44
C LEU A 39 -38.72 0.62 28.16
N ALA A 40 -37.76 -0.26 28.45
CA ALA A 40 -38.00 -1.48 29.21
C ALA A 40 -38.39 -1.19 30.68
N ILE A 41 -37.82 -0.15 31.28
CA ILE A 41 -38.16 0.31 32.63
C ILE A 41 -39.57 0.90 32.65
N ASP A 42 -39.88 1.82 31.72
CA ASP A 42 -41.20 2.46 31.62
C ASP A 42 -42.32 1.44 31.43
N ILE A 43 -42.10 0.42 30.59
CA ILE A 43 -43.06 -0.67 30.38
C ILE A 43 -43.26 -1.48 31.65
N ALA A 44 -42.18 -1.80 32.38
CA ALA A 44 -42.25 -2.57 33.61
C ALA A 44 -42.93 -1.79 34.76
N GLN A 45 -42.76 -0.47 34.79
CA GLN A 45 -43.34 0.44 35.79
C GLN A 45 -44.73 0.97 35.41
N LYS A 46 -45.19 0.75 34.16
CA LYS A 46 -46.44 1.26 33.56
C LYS A 46 -46.47 2.80 33.40
N ASP A 47 -45.32 3.40 33.16
CA ASP A 47 -45.17 4.83 32.90
C ASP A 47 -45.31 5.18 31.40
N SER A 48 -45.27 6.49 31.09
CA SER A 48 -45.42 6.98 29.72
C SER A 48 -44.19 6.68 28.85
N PHE A 49 -44.25 5.61 28.05
CA PHE A 49 -43.14 5.12 27.22
C PHE A 49 -42.95 5.83 25.85
N LEU A 50 -43.88 6.71 25.46
CA LEU A 50 -43.93 7.29 24.10
C LEU A 50 -42.70 8.13 23.72
N ILE A 51 -42.12 8.86 24.69
CA ILE A 51 -40.94 9.70 24.45
C ILE A 51 -39.72 8.82 24.15
N ASN A 52 -39.49 7.78 24.94
CA ASN A 52 -38.38 6.85 24.75
C ASN A 52 -38.53 6.03 23.46
N LEU A 53 -39.76 5.65 23.09
CA LEU A 53 -40.05 5.00 21.81
C LEU A 53 -39.76 5.92 20.62
N GLY A 54 -40.19 7.18 20.69
CA GLY A 54 -39.90 8.18 19.65
C GLY A 54 -38.40 8.44 19.50
N GLY A 55 -37.69 8.59 20.62
CA GLY A 55 -36.22 8.74 20.64
C GLY A 55 -35.49 7.55 20.02
N PHE A 56 -35.94 6.32 20.35
CA PHE A 56 -35.39 5.11 19.77
C PHE A 56 -35.57 5.07 18.23
N VAL A 57 -36.78 5.29 17.73
CA VAL A 57 -37.06 5.25 16.27
C VAL A 57 -36.29 6.35 15.54
N LEU A 58 -36.23 7.57 16.09
CA LEU A 58 -35.45 8.66 15.49
C LEU A 58 -33.97 8.33 15.41
N SER A 59 -33.40 7.71 16.45
CA SER A 59 -31.99 7.31 16.46
C SER A 59 -31.64 6.30 15.33
N LEU A 60 -32.56 5.40 15.01
CA LEU A 60 -32.39 4.41 13.92
C LEU A 60 -32.34 5.06 12.53
N ILE A 61 -33.03 6.19 12.34
CA ILE A 61 -33.06 6.88 11.04
C ILE A 61 -31.89 7.85 10.92
N ILE A 62 -31.65 8.65 11.97
CA ILE A 62 -30.66 9.74 11.94
C ILE A 62 -29.23 9.20 11.80
N VAL A 63 -28.95 7.98 12.30
CA VAL A 63 -27.61 7.37 12.23
C VAL A 63 -27.06 7.21 10.81
N TYR A 64 -27.92 7.10 9.79
CA TYR A 64 -27.48 6.90 8.40
C TYR A 64 -26.83 8.15 7.78
N ILE A 65 -27.17 9.35 8.27
CA ILE A 65 -26.61 10.61 7.77
C ILE A 65 -25.09 10.70 8.06
N PRO A 66 -24.63 10.63 9.33
CA PRO A 66 -23.20 10.65 9.61
C PRO A 66 -22.48 9.44 9.02
N ALA A 67 -23.12 8.26 8.96
CA ALA A 67 -22.52 7.07 8.36
C ALA A 67 -22.17 7.28 6.87
N TYR A 68 -23.05 7.91 6.10
CA TYR A 68 -22.81 8.23 4.70
C TYR A 68 -21.58 9.14 4.50
N PHE A 69 -21.51 10.23 5.27
CA PHE A 69 -20.38 11.16 5.18
C PHE A 69 -19.08 10.51 5.64
N ALA A 70 -19.11 9.71 6.71
CA ALA A 70 -17.94 9.00 7.21
C ALA A 70 -17.28 8.15 6.10
N ILE A 71 -18.08 7.41 5.33
CA ILE A 71 -17.60 6.54 4.24
C ILE A 71 -17.04 7.36 3.07
N ILE A 72 -17.70 8.44 2.64
CA ILE A 72 -17.20 9.26 1.52
C ILE A 72 -15.85 9.89 1.86
N TYR A 73 -15.72 10.45 3.05
CA TYR A 73 -14.46 11.05 3.48
C TYR A 73 -13.36 10.01 3.70
N LEU A 74 -13.72 8.78 4.08
CA LEU A 74 -12.79 7.65 4.13
C LEU A 74 -12.25 7.33 2.72
N GLU A 75 -13.13 7.17 1.72
CA GLU A 75 -12.71 6.92 0.34
C GLU A 75 -11.83 8.04 -0.22
N LYS A 76 -12.19 9.30 0.04
CA LYS A 76 -11.35 10.45 -0.32
C LYS A 76 -9.96 10.37 0.32
N SER A 77 -9.89 10.01 1.61
CA SER A 77 -8.63 9.89 2.33
C SER A 77 -7.71 8.81 1.74
N LYS A 78 -8.26 7.70 1.22
CA LYS A 78 -7.50 6.64 0.55
C LYS A 78 -6.75 7.17 -0.68
N PHE A 79 -7.42 7.96 -1.51
CA PHE A 79 -6.80 8.56 -2.70
C PHE A 79 -5.79 9.66 -2.36
N ASP A 80 -6.09 10.53 -1.39
CA ASP A 80 -5.17 11.56 -0.93
C ASP A 80 -3.84 10.93 -0.45
N LEU A 81 -3.93 9.81 0.26
CA LEU A 81 -2.79 9.10 0.82
C LEU A 81 -1.99 8.33 -0.23
N LEU A 82 -2.68 7.72 -1.20
CA LEU A 82 -2.03 7.13 -2.37
C LEU A 82 -1.22 8.19 -3.13
N ASN A 83 -1.82 9.37 -3.38
CA ASN A 83 -1.12 10.47 -4.03
C ASN A 83 0.11 10.90 -3.23
N ASN A 84 -0.02 11.08 -1.91
CA ASN A 84 1.12 11.42 -1.05
C ASN A 84 2.24 10.37 -1.10
N TYR A 85 1.89 9.08 -1.13
CA TYR A 85 2.87 8.01 -1.28
C TYR A 85 3.58 8.07 -2.64
N VAL A 86 2.83 8.25 -3.74
CA VAL A 86 3.39 8.37 -5.09
C VAL A 86 4.30 9.61 -5.19
N GLN A 87 3.88 10.75 -4.64
CA GLN A 87 4.70 11.97 -4.59
C GLN A 87 5.99 11.74 -3.79
N LYS A 88 5.92 11.04 -2.65
CA LYS A 88 7.10 10.71 -1.86
C LYS A 88 8.03 9.74 -2.61
N PHE A 89 7.48 8.77 -3.33
CA PHE A 89 8.25 7.91 -4.21
C PHE A 89 8.97 8.72 -5.29
N ILE A 90 8.25 9.64 -5.96
CA ILE A 90 8.82 10.56 -6.95
C ILE A 90 9.96 11.33 -6.30
N MET A 91 9.74 12.05 -5.20
CA MET A 91 10.79 12.84 -4.53
C MET A 91 12.02 12.02 -4.10
N THR A 92 11.82 10.77 -3.65
CA THR A 92 12.91 9.90 -3.19
C THR A 92 13.79 9.40 -4.33
N PHE A 93 13.18 9.05 -5.48
CA PHE A 93 13.89 8.49 -6.63
C PHE A 93 14.17 9.51 -7.74
N PHE A 94 13.65 10.74 -7.64
CA PHE A 94 13.82 11.79 -8.62
C PHE A 94 15.31 12.08 -8.87
N GLY A 95 15.72 12.04 -10.14
CA GLY A 95 17.10 12.30 -10.55
C GLY A 95 18.12 11.22 -10.17
N LYS A 96 17.72 10.10 -9.54
CA LYS A 96 18.63 9.00 -9.15
C LYS A 96 18.85 7.99 -10.28
N THR A 97 19.39 8.47 -11.40
CA THR A 97 19.56 7.68 -12.64
C THR A 97 20.46 6.46 -12.49
N ALA A 98 21.35 6.46 -11.50
CA ALA A 98 22.16 5.33 -11.05
C ALA A 98 21.39 4.01 -10.86
N LEU A 99 20.15 4.11 -10.39
CA LEU A 99 19.35 2.96 -9.97
C LEU A 99 18.70 2.24 -11.16
N LEU A 100 18.69 2.86 -12.34
CA LEU A 100 18.00 2.35 -13.54
C LEU A 100 18.50 0.96 -13.97
N ASN A 101 19.79 0.68 -13.77
CA ASN A 101 20.40 -0.61 -14.11
C ASN A 101 20.06 -1.75 -13.13
N ASN A 102 19.44 -1.46 -11.98
CA ASN A 102 19.05 -2.51 -11.05
C ASN A 102 17.67 -3.09 -11.41
N LYS A 103 17.69 -4.17 -12.22
CA LYS A 103 16.48 -4.85 -12.70
C LYS A 103 15.60 -5.37 -11.56
N GLU A 104 16.20 -5.92 -10.50
CA GLU A 104 15.44 -6.46 -9.36
C GLU A 104 14.72 -5.35 -8.59
N LEU A 105 15.41 -4.24 -8.30
CA LEU A 105 14.79 -3.08 -7.67
C LEU A 105 13.68 -2.49 -8.55
N LYS A 106 13.90 -2.38 -9.87
CA LYS A 106 12.88 -1.89 -10.80
C LYS A 106 11.64 -2.78 -10.77
N GLU A 107 11.80 -4.09 -10.96
CA GLU A 107 10.69 -5.06 -10.95
C GLU A 107 9.91 -5.04 -9.62
N GLN A 108 10.61 -4.99 -8.48
CA GLN A 108 9.96 -4.95 -7.17
C GLN A 108 9.26 -3.62 -6.93
N SER A 109 9.95 -2.50 -7.16
CA SER A 109 9.43 -1.15 -6.88
C SER A 109 8.23 -0.79 -7.76
N THR A 110 8.21 -1.21 -9.03
CA THR A 110 7.06 -0.99 -9.90
C THR A 110 5.83 -1.76 -9.43
N VAL A 111 5.98 -3.02 -8.99
CA VAL A 111 4.87 -3.79 -8.38
C VAL A 111 4.39 -3.13 -7.09
N PHE A 112 5.31 -2.60 -6.27
CA PHE A 112 4.96 -1.89 -5.06
C PHE A 112 4.14 -0.63 -5.34
N VAL A 113 4.58 0.21 -6.28
CA VAL A 113 3.91 1.48 -6.61
C VAL A 113 2.59 1.25 -7.35
N SER A 114 2.54 0.30 -8.30
CA SER A 114 1.37 0.10 -9.17
C SER A 114 0.25 -0.72 -8.54
N GLN A 115 0.56 -1.70 -7.67
CA GLN A 115 -0.43 -2.67 -7.18
C GLN A 115 -0.49 -2.77 -5.66
N GLU A 116 0.65 -2.94 -4.98
CA GLU A 116 0.64 -3.15 -3.53
C GLU A 116 0.30 -1.87 -2.76
N SER A 117 0.70 -0.69 -3.25
CA SER A 117 0.48 0.59 -2.57
C SER A 117 -0.99 0.83 -2.25
N LYS A 118 -1.85 0.78 -3.27
CA LYS A 118 -3.29 0.98 -3.14
C LYS A 118 -3.91 -0.06 -2.21
N SER A 119 -3.62 -1.34 -2.42
CA SER A 119 -4.17 -2.40 -1.56
C SER A 119 -3.74 -2.24 -0.10
N VAL A 120 -2.47 -1.94 0.18
CA VAL A 120 -1.98 -1.77 1.57
C VAL A 120 -2.58 -0.54 2.23
N ILE A 121 -2.74 0.56 1.49
CA ILE A 121 -3.34 1.80 2.00
C ILE A 121 -4.82 1.58 2.32
N ASP A 122 -5.57 0.95 1.42
CA ASP A 122 -6.99 0.65 1.62
C ASP A 122 -7.18 -0.24 2.84
N ASP A 123 -6.48 -1.37 2.88
CA ASP A 123 -6.54 -2.31 4.00
C ASP A 123 -6.17 -1.63 5.33
N MET A 124 -5.22 -0.68 5.33
CA MET A 124 -4.83 0.04 6.54
C MET A 124 -5.91 1.03 7.00
N LEU A 125 -6.48 1.81 6.09
CA LEU A 125 -7.45 2.84 6.42
C LEU A 125 -8.79 2.22 6.82
N ASP A 126 -9.24 1.19 6.11
CA ASP A 126 -10.42 0.41 6.48
C ASP A 126 -10.22 -0.23 7.85
N PHE A 127 -9.04 -0.81 8.08
CA PHE A 127 -8.69 -1.36 9.39
C PHE A 127 -8.73 -0.33 10.53
N ALA A 128 -8.21 0.87 10.29
CA ALA A 128 -8.22 1.94 11.28
C ALA A 128 -9.64 2.45 11.53
N PHE A 129 -10.44 2.62 10.46
CA PHE A 129 -11.83 3.05 10.53
C PHE A 129 -12.68 2.06 11.31
N ASP A 130 -12.66 0.79 10.93
CA ASP A 130 -13.40 -0.29 11.59
C ASP A 130 -12.93 -0.49 13.03
N GLY A 131 -11.62 -0.42 13.28
CA GLY A 131 -11.06 -0.53 14.62
C GLY A 131 -11.56 0.57 15.56
N VAL A 132 -11.55 1.83 15.10
CA VAL A 132 -12.09 2.96 15.89
C VAL A 132 -13.60 2.82 16.08
N ALA A 133 -14.33 2.42 15.04
CA ALA A 133 -15.77 2.18 15.12
C ALA A 133 -16.12 1.14 16.18
N LEU A 134 -15.42 0.00 16.17
CA LEU A 134 -15.61 -1.10 17.11
C LEU A 134 -15.28 -0.69 18.54
N ILE A 135 -14.13 -0.03 18.77
CA ILE A 135 -13.71 0.42 20.09
C ILE A 135 -14.73 1.41 20.67
N LEU A 136 -15.13 2.42 19.89
CA LEU A 136 -16.11 3.40 20.32
C LEU A 136 -17.46 2.74 20.62
N ASN A 137 -17.93 1.84 19.75
CA ASN A 137 -19.19 1.12 19.99
C ASN A 137 -19.13 0.31 21.27
N LEU A 138 -18.08 -0.50 21.46
CA LEU A 138 -17.89 -1.31 22.67
C LEU A 138 -17.86 -0.44 23.92
N LEU A 139 -17.02 0.61 23.95
CA LEU A 139 -16.90 1.48 25.12
C LEU A 139 -18.21 2.16 25.49
N ILE A 140 -18.88 2.79 24.52
CA ILE A 140 -20.13 3.52 24.77
C ILE A 140 -21.21 2.56 25.29
N ASN A 141 -21.38 1.40 24.67
CA ASN A 141 -22.44 0.46 25.05
C ASN A 141 -22.14 -0.27 26.35
N ILE A 142 -20.89 -0.63 26.61
CA ILE A 142 -20.48 -1.22 27.89
C ILE A 142 -20.76 -0.23 29.03
N LEU A 143 -20.44 1.06 28.85
CA LEU A 143 -20.75 2.11 29.83
C LEU A 143 -22.25 2.27 30.08
N ILE A 144 -23.07 2.33 29.03
CA ILE A 144 -24.53 2.45 29.16
C ILE A 144 -25.09 1.22 29.90
N LEU A 145 -24.68 0.02 29.52
CA LEU A 145 -25.16 -1.21 30.16
C LEU A 145 -24.70 -1.31 31.63
N GLY A 146 -23.45 -0.92 31.93
CA GLY A 146 -22.94 -0.88 33.30
C GLY A 146 -23.68 0.11 34.19
N PHE A 147 -24.20 1.20 33.62
CA PHE A 147 -25.02 2.18 34.33
C PHE A 147 -26.43 1.64 34.65
N PHE A 148 -27.06 0.92 33.72
CA PHE A 148 -28.44 0.45 33.89
C PHE A 148 -28.58 -0.90 34.59
N LEU A 149 -27.65 -1.83 34.39
CA LEU A 149 -27.75 -3.21 34.90
C LEU A 149 -26.96 -3.37 36.21
N ASP A 150 -25.65 -3.53 36.11
CA ASP A 150 -24.78 -3.73 37.26
C ASP A 150 -23.35 -3.31 36.88
N TYR A 151 -22.68 -2.59 37.79
CA TYR A 151 -21.26 -2.25 37.67
C TYR A 151 -20.37 -3.50 37.52
N ASN A 152 -20.79 -4.64 38.07
CA ASN A 152 -20.07 -5.91 37.94
C ASN A 152 -19.93 -6.39 36.48
N LEU A 153 -20.84 -5.99 35.58
CA LEU A 153 -20.70 -6.25 34.14
C LEU A 153 -19.51 -5.51 33.53
N LEU A 154 -19.25 -4.26 33.94
CA LEU A 154 -18.08 -3.51 33.47
C LEU A 154 -16.79 -4.25 33.83
N VAL A 155 -16.71 -4.74 35.07
CA VAL A 155 -15.57 -5.52 35.55
C VAL A 155 -15.40 -6.80 34.73
N ALA A 156 -16.49 -7.52 34.43
CA ALA A 156 -16.45 -8.73 33.62
C ALA A 156 -15.89 -8.47 32.21
N TYR A 157 -16.33 -7.38 31.56
CA TYR A 157 -15.82 -6.97 30.25
C TYR A 157 -14.34 -6.59 30.30
N ILE A 158 -13.90 -5.86 31.32
CA ILE A 158 -12.47 -5.50 31.50
C ILE A 158 -11.61 -6.75 31.69
N VAL A 159 -12.04 -7.68 32.55
CA VAL A 159 -11.33 -8.95 32.78
C VAL A 159 -11.26 -9.77 31.49
N GLY A 160 -12.37 -9.89 30.77
CA GLY A 160 -12.40 -10.57 29.47
C GLY A 160 -11.42 -9.94 28.47
N PHE A 161 -11.38 -8.61 28.39
CA PHE A 161 -10.47 -7.89 27.49
C PHE A 161 -9.00 -8.12 27.85
N LEU A 162 -8.63 -8.04 29.13
CA LEU A 162 -7.25 -8.30 29.59
C LEU A 162 -6.78 -9.72 29.27
N LEU A 163 -7.66 -10.70 29.46
CA LEU A 163 -7.36 -12.11 29.16
C LEU A 163 -7.11 -12.33 27.66
N VAL A 164 -7.92 -11.71 26.80
CA VAL A 164 -7.72 -11.72 25.34
C VAL A 164 -6.41 -11.04 24.95
N GLU A 165 -6.13 -9.86 25.51
CA GLU A 165 -4.95 -9.09 25.16
C GLU A 165 -3.65 -9.85 25.49
N PHE A 166 -3.62 -10.51 26.65
CA PHE A 166 -2.53 -11.41 27.03
C PHE A 166 -2.35 -12.56 26.02
N PHE A 167 -3.45 -13.19 25.61
CA PHE A 167 -3.43 -14.29 24.65
C PHE A 167 -2.91 -13.85 23.27
N ILE A 168 -3.33 -12.68 22.77
CA ILE A 168 -2.85 -12.12 21.49
C ILE A 168 -1.37 -11.76 21.60
N PHE A 169 -0.96 -11.11 22.70
CA PHE A 169 0.43 -10.71 22.91
C PHE A 169 1.39 -11.90 22.85
N TYR A 170 0.99 -13.04 23.40
CA TYR A 170 1.76 -14.28 23.35
C TYR A 170 1.98 -14.78 21.90
N HIS A 171 0.99 -14.63 21.03
CA HIS A 171 1.05 -15.15 19.65
C HIS A 171 1.50 -14.15 18.56
N GLN A 172 1.60 -12.86 18.87
CA GLN A 172 1.88 -11.77 17.91
C GLN A 172 3.14 -12.00 17.05
N ASN A 173 4.21 -12.54 17.64
CA ASN A 173 5.49 -12.76 16.95
C ASN A 173 5.37 -13.86 15.89
N LYS A 174 4.58 -14.90 16.17
CA LYS A 174 4.32 -16.00 15.23
C LYS A 174 3.49 -15.51 14.05
N ILE A 175 2.44 -14.72 14.32
CA ILE A 175 1.58 -14.12 13.29
C ILE A 175 2.42 -13.26 12.34
N SER A 176 3.16 -12.29 12.88
CA SER A 176 3.94 -11.34 12.07
C SER A 176 4.98 -12.02 11.18
N LYS A 177 5.67 -13.05 11.68
CA LYS A 177 6.64 -13.83 10.89
C LYS A 177 5.98 -14.51 9.68
N ILE A 178 4.82 -15.12 9.89
CA ILE A 178 4.11 -15.89 8.85
C ILE A 178 3.48 -14.94 7.82
N SER A 179 2.91 -13.82 8.25
CA SER A 179 2.39 -12.79 7.35
C SER A 179 3.47 -12.21 6.44
N LYS A 180 4.68 -11.97 6.97
CA LYS A 180 5.83 -11.50 6.16
C LYS A 180 6.24 -12.53 5.10
N ILE A 181 6.24 -13.82 5.45
CA ILE A 181 6.54 -14.89 4.50
C ILE A 181 5.46 -14.97 3.42
N SER A 182 4.18 -14.87 3.79
CA SER A 182 3.04 -14.85 2.88
C SER A 182 3.16 -13.68 1.88
N GLN A 183 3.41 -12.46 2.36
CA GLN A 183 3.59 -11.29 1.51
C GLN A 183 4.75 -11.46 0.53
N LYS A 184 5.92 -11.91 1.01
CA LYS A 184 7.08 -12.15 0.14
C LYS A 184 6.78 -13.17 -0.96
N SER A 185 6.05 -14.25 -0.61
CA SER A 185 5.65 -15.27 -1.59
C SER A 185 4.61 -14.78 -2.61
N ARG A 186 3.73 -13.84 -2.22
CA ARG A 186 2.77 -13.20 -3.12
C ARG A 186 3.48 -12.31 -4.12
N ILE A 187 4.40 -11.46 -3.66
CA ILE A 187 5.18 -10.56 -4.53
C ILE A 187 5.97 -11.37 -5.56
N SER A 188 6.64 -12.45 -5.14
CA SER A 188 7.37 -13.32 -6.08
C SER A 188 6.47 -13.98 -7.12
N PHE A 189 5.24 -14.36 -6.73
CA PHE A 189 4.25 -14.92 -7.65
C PHE A 189 3.75 -13.89 -8.67
N ILE A 190 3.40 -12.68 -8.22
CA ILE A 190 2.96 -11.58 -9.10
C ILE A 190 4.06 -11.19 -10.10
N ALA A 191 5.33 -11.15 -9.65
CA ALA A 191 6.46 -10.87 -10.54
C ALA A 191 6.59 -11.88 -11.70
N ILE A 192 6.22 -13.15 -11.47
CA ILE A 192 6.18 -14.18 -12.53
C ILE A 192 4.96 -13.99 -13.44
N LEU A 193 3.80 -13.60 -12.88
CA LEU A 193 2.61 -13.30 -13.66
C LEU A 193 2.85 -12.14 -14.64
N ASN A 194 3.64 -11.13 -14.27
CA ASN A 194 4.00 -10.04 -15.20
C ASN A 194 4.78 -10.53 -16.44
N LYS A 195 5.38 -11.73 -16.40
CA LYS A 195 6.12 -12.35 -17.51
C LYS A 195 5.23 -13.27 -18.35
N ILE A 196 3.94 -13.40 -18.03
CA ILE A 196 3.04 -14.35 -18.69
C ILE A 196 2.84 -14.03 -20.17
N TRP A 197 2.76 -12.74 -20.52
CA TRP A 197 2.43 -12.30 -21.88
C TRP A 197 3.43 -12.85 -22.89
N ASP A 198 4.72 -12.56 -22.72
CA ASP A 198 5.76 -13.00 -23.65
C ASP A 198 5.89 -14.53 -23.70
N ASN A 199 5.81 -15.19 -22.53
CA ASN A 199 5.99 -16.64 -22.44
C ASN A 199 4.83 -17.43 -23.07
N VAL A 200 3.61 -16.88 -23.02
CA VAL A 200 2.42 -17.54 -23.59
C VAL A 200 2.25 -17.19 -25.07
N ILE A 201 2.36 -15.91 -25.44
CA ILE A 201 2.07 -15.44 -26.80
C ILE A 201 3.13 -15.87 -27.81
N ILE A 202 4.42 -15.83 -27.45
CA ILE A 202 5.50 -16.26 -28.34
C ILE A 202 5.46 -17.78 -28.56
N PHE A 203 4.86 -18.53 -27.62
CA PHE A 203 4.63 -19.98 -27.71
C PHE A 203 5.91 -20.82 -27.97
N ASN A 204 7.03 -20.41 -27.39
CA ASN A 204 8.23 -21.25 -27.39
C ASN A 204 8.05 -22.43 -26.41
N LYS A 205 7.87 -23.65 -26.93
CA LYS A 205 7.59 -24.87 -26.13
C LYS A 205 8.57 -25.09 -24.98
N TYR A 206 9.86 -24.86 -25.22
CA TYR A 206 10.91 -24.95 -24.19
C TYR A 206 10.70 -23.92 -23.05
N ASN A 207 10.54 -22.64 -23.41
CA ASN A 207 10.31 -21.55 -22.45
C ASN A 207 9.00 -21.76 -21.68
N MET A 208 7.94 -22.23 -22.36
CA MET A 208 6.66 -22.52 -21.75
C MET A 208 6.77 -23.65 -20.71
N GLY A 209 7.60 -24.67 -20.96
CA GLY A 209 7.90 -25.72 -19.98
C GLY A 209 8.57 -25.18 -18.72
N ILE A 210 9.59 -24.32 -18.88
CA ILE A 210 10.28 -23.65 -17.78
C ILE A 210 9.32 -22.74 -17.01
N PHE A 211 8.59 -21.89 -17.72
CA PHE A 211 7.63 -20.97 -17.15
C PHE A 211 6.58 -21.72 -16.32
N ASN A 212 6.00 -22.79 -16.87
CA ASN A 212 4.97 -23.55 -16.17
C ASN A 212 5.49 -24.20 -14.88
N HIS A 213 6.74 -24.70 -14.88
CA HIS A 213 7.37 -25.25 -13.68
C HIS A 213 7.58 -24.17 -12.61
N ILE A 214 8.15 -23.01 -12.98
CA ILE A 214 8.40 -21.88 -12.09
C ILE A 214 7.07 -21.29 -11.55
N TYR A 215 6.09 -21.13 -12.43
CA TYR A 215 4.74 -20.68 -12.10
C TYR A 215 4.09 -21.61 -11.07
N LYS A 216 4.04 -22.92 -11.34
CA LYS A 216 3.38 -23.89 -10.47
C LYS A 216 4.03 -23.96 -9.08
N ASN A 217 5.36 -23.89 -9.01
CA ASN A 217 6.08 -23.87 -7.74
C ASN A 217 5.75 -22.60 -6.91
N ASN A 218 5.80 -21.43 -7.53
CA ASN A 218 5.51 -20.17 -6.85
C ASN A 218 4.03 -20.01 -6.49
N PHE A 219 3.12 -20.48 -7.33
CA PHE A 219 1.69 -20.54 -7.03
C PHE A 219 1.42 -21.42 -5.80
N ASN A 220 1.95 -22.65 -5.78
CA ASN A 220 1.75 -23.56 -4.65
C ASN A 220 2.35 -23.00 -3.36
N ARG A 221 3.53 -22.38 -3.44
CA ARG A 221 4.18 -21.71 -2.31
C ARG A 221 3.34 -20.55 -1.77
N SER A 222 2.89 -19.66 -2.66
CA SER A 222 2.04 -18.52 -2.31
C SER A 222 0.71 -18.97 -1.69
N LYS A 223 0.02 -19.93 -2.33
CA LYS A 223 -1.21 -20.54 -1.82
C LYS A 223 -1.03 -21.13 -0.43
N LYS A 224 0.02 -21.95 -0.22
CA LYS A 224 0.29 -22.61 1.06
C LYS A 224 0.49 -21.59 2.19
N TYR A 225 1.35 -20.59 1.98
CA TYR A 225 1.63 -19.60 3.02
C TYR A 225 0.47 -18.63 3.27
N HIS A 226 -0.31 -18.30 2.24
CA HIS A 226 -1.50 -17.48 2.40
C HIS A 226 -2.58 -18.20 3.22
N ILE A 227 -2.91 -19.44 2.87
CA ILE A 227 -3.88 -20.25 3.63
C ILE A 227 -3.41 -20.45 5.07
N TYR A 228 -2.12 -20.75 5.27
CA TYR A 228 -1.58 -20.95 6.62
C TYR A 228 -1.59 -19.67 7.47
N SER A 229 -1.30 -18.51 6.87
CA SER A 229 -1.41 -17.22 7.57
C SER A 229 -2.86 -16.94 7.98
N GLN A 230 -3.81 -17.18 7.06
CA GLN A 230 -5.23 -16.92 7.32
C GLN A 230 -5.79 -17.88 8.37
N SER A 231 -5.47 -19.17 8.29
CA SER A 231 -5.95 -20.16 9.25
C SER A 231 -5.45 -19.89 10.66
N LEU A 232 -4.18 -19.50 10.82
CA LEU A 232 -3.65 -19.13 12.12
C LEU A 232 -4.32 -17.89 12.71
N ASN A 233 -4.54 -16.84 11.91
CA ASN A 233 -5.25 -15.65 12.38
C ASN A 233 -6.68 -16.00 12.83
N GLN A 234 -7.38 -16.84 12.07
CA GLN A 234 -8.73 -17.27 12.43
C GLN A 234 -8.76 -18.11 13.70
N LEU A 235 -7.85 -19.08 13.85
CA LEU A 235 -7.77 -19.92 15.04
C LEU A 235 -7.52 -19.10 16.30
N ILE A 236 -6.52 -18.21 16.26
CA ILE A 236 -6.19 -17.36 17.41
C ILE A 236 -7.37 -16.45 17.76
N SER A 237 -8.04 -15.88 16.75
CA SER A 237 -9.19 -15.02 16.97
C SER A 237 -10.39 -15.76 17.58
N SER A 238 -10.69 -16.97 17.10
CA SER A 238 -11.77 -17.80 17.64
C SER A 238 -11.51 -18.22 19.09
N PHE A 239 -10.27 -18.61 19.42
CA PHE A 239 -9.91 -18.93 20.80
C PHE A 239 -9.97 -17.70 21.72
N GLY A 240 -9.50 -16.55 21.23
CA GLY A 240 -9.63 -15.28 21.96
C GLY A 240 -11.09 -14.95 22.28
N MET A 241 -12.00 -15.15 21.34
CA MET A 241 -13.44 -14.94 21.56
C MET A 241 -14.02 -15.83 22.66
N ILE A 242 -13.73 -17.13 22.64
CA ILE A 242 -14.22 -18.06 23.68
C ILE A 242 -13.75 -17.58 25.06
N LEU A 243 -12.50 -17.13 25.13
CA LEU A 243 -11.89 -16.66 26.37
C LEU A 243 -12.48 -15.32 26.86
N PHE A 244 -12.88 -14.44 25.93
CA PHE A 244 -13.64 -13.21 26.22
C PHE A 244 -15.05 -13.47 26.75
N MET A 245 -15.72 -14.49 26.20
CA MET A 245 -17.11 -14.80 26.49
C MET A 245 -17.33 -15.35 27.89
N ILE A 246 -16.40 -16.17 28.39
CA ILE A 246 -16.57 -16.91 29.65
C ILE A 246 -16.92 -15.97 30.82
N PRO A 247 -16.14 -14.91 31.13
CA PRO A 247 -16.46 -14.03 32.26
C PRO A 247 -17.82 -13.34 32.13
N VAL A 248 -18.15 -12.86 30.92
CA VAL A 248 -19.38 -12.08 30.68
C VAL A 248 -20.62 -12.96 30.76
N LEU A 249 -20.61 -14.12 30.08
CA LEU A 249 -21.74 -15.05 30.11
C LEU A 249 -21.96 -15.65 31.50
N SER A 250 -20.88 -16.02 32.21
CA SER A 250 -20.99 -16.50 33.59
C SER A 250 -21.64 -15.47 34.51
N LEU A 251 -21.32 -14.19 34.33
CA LEU A 251 -21.90 -13.12 35.14
C LEU A 251 -23.35 -12.80 34.75
N ILE A 252 -23.71 -12.87 33.47
CA ILE A 252 -25.11 -12.74 33.01
C ILE A 252 -25.98 -13.83 33.65
N VAL A 253 -25.52 -15.09 33.61
CA VAL A 253 -26.24 -16.21 34.24
C VAL A 253 -26.37 -16.01 35.75
N TYR A 254 -25.31 -15.54 36.41
CA TYR A 254 -25.34 -15.21 37.83
C TYR A 254 -26.37 -14.11 38.16
N LEU A 255 -26.46 -13.04 37.35
CA LEU A 255 -27.43 -11.97 37.54
C LEU A 255 -28.88 -12.45 37.38
N PHE A 256 -29.14 -13.35 36.41
CA PHE A 256 -30.45 -13.99 36.27
C PHE A 256 -30.85 -14.79 37.51
N ILE A 257 -29.90 -15.51 38.13
CA ILE A 257 -30.16 -16.31 39.33
C ILE A 257 -30.36 -15.44 40.56
N LYS A 258 -29.57 -14.37 40.71
CA LYS A 258 -29.64 -13.46 41.86
C LYS A 258 -30.92 -12.64 41.91
N HIS A 259 -31.45 -12.23 40.76
CA HIS A 259 -32.59 -11.31 40.65
C HIS A 259 -33.88 -11.96 40.15
N GLN A 260 -34.09 -13.26 40.42
CA GLN A 260 -35.27 -14.02 39.96
C GLN A 260 -36.62 -13.42 40.38
N ASN A 261 -36.65 -12.63 41.45
CA ASN A 261 -37.89 -12.03 41.99
C ASN A 261 -38.10 -10.57 41.59
N ASP A 262 -37.16 -9.95 40.85
CA ASP A 262 -37.26 -8.56 40.40
C ASP A 262 -37.63 -8.51 38.91
N TYR A 263 -38.93 -8.38 38.64
CA TYR A 263 -39.45 -8.36 37.27
C TYR A 263 -39.02 -7.14 36.46
N VAL A 264 -38.73 -6.00 37.11
CA VAL A 264 -38.24 -4.79 36.42
C VAL A 264 -36.82 -5.04 35.93
N PHE A 265 -35.97 -5.58 36.81
CA PHE A 265 -34.59 -5.94 36.45
C PHE A 265 -34.54 -7.05 35.39
N LEU A 266 -35.37 -8.08 35.51
CA LEU A 266 -35.46 -9.15 34.51
C LEU A 266 -35.94 -8.64 33.15
N SER A 267 -36.92 -7.73 33.12
CA SER A 267 -37.38 -7.08 31.87
C SER A 267 -36.25 -6.30 31.19
N LEU A 268 -35.50 -5.49 31.95
CA LEU A 268 -34.35 -4.75 31.49
C LEU A 268 -33.24 -5.69 30.95
N LEU A 269 -32.96 -6.77 31.68
CA LEU A 269 -31.93 -7.74 31.30
C LEU A 269 -32.32 -8.47 30.00
N VAL A 270 -33.57 -8.91 29.87
CA VAL A 270 -34.09 -9.54 28.64
C VAL A 270 -34.08 -8.56 27.46
N ALA A 271 -34.50 -7.30 27.66
CA ALA A 271 -34.51 -6.29 26.61
C ALA A 271 -33.09 -5.93 26.12
N THR A 272 -32.09 -5.96 27.00
CA THR A 272 -30.70 -5.64 26.67
C THR A 272 -29.86 -6.85 26.25
N LEU A 273 -30.34 -8.08 26.46
CA LEU A 273 -29.62 -9.31 26.12
C LEU A 273 -29.20 -9.41 24.64
N PRO A 274 -30.03 -9.05 23.65
CA PRO A 274 -29.59 -9.00 22.26
C PRO A 274 -28.38 -8.07 22.05
N ARG A 275 -28.36 -6.93 22.75
CA ARG A 275 -27.25 -5.97 22.69
C ARG A 275 -25.99 -6.51 23.37
N GLN A 276 -26.14 -7.21 24.50
CA GLN A 276 -25.02 -7.87 25.18
C GLN A 276 -24.40 -8.95 24.29
N ILE A 277 -25.20 -9.79 23.62
CA ILE A 277 -24.71 -10.76 22.64
C ILE A 277 -24.01 -10.07 21.47
N GLN A 278 -24.56 -8.96 20.98
CA GLN A 278 -23.94 -8.18 19.91
C GLN A 278 -22.58 -7.60 20.33
N LEU A 279 -22.45 -7.06 21.55
CA LEU A 279 -21.16 -6.57 22.07
C LEU A 279 -20.15 -7.68 22.20
N LEU A 280 -20.60 -8.83 22.66
CA LEU A 280 -19.82 -10.05 22.72
C LEU A 280 -19.31 -10.45 21.31
N GLN A 281 -20.17 -10.43 20.28
CA GLN A 281 -19.79 -10.63 18.87
C GLN A 281 -18.81 -9.57 18.34
N MET A 282 -19.02 -8.30 18.70
CA MET A 282 -18.10 -7.20 18.38
C MET A 282 -16.75 -7.36 19.07
N GLY A 283 -16.71 -8.03 20.24
CA GLY A 283 -15.48 -8.46 20.90
C GLY A 283 -14.64 -9.40 20.03
N GLN A 284 -15.24 -10.40 19.38
CA GLN A 284 -14.51 -11.22 18.39
C GLN A 284 -13.99 -10.41 17.22
N ALA A 285 -14.81 -9.50 16.69
CA ALA A 285 -14.35 -8.63 15.62
C ALA A 285 -13.13 -7.83 16.09
N LEU A 286 -13.14 -7.28 17.31
CA LEU A 286 -12.01 -6.59 17.91
C LEU A 286 -10.76 -7.48 18.04
N VAL A 287 -10.91 -8.71 18.54
CA VAL A 287 -9.81 -9.70 18.62
C VAL A 287 -9.24 -9.97 17.23
N PHE A 288 -10.11 -10.18 16.24
CA PHE A 288 -9.72 -10.41 14.85
C PHE A 288 -9.01 -9.20 14.24
N HIS A 289 -9.51 -7.99 14.50
CA HIS A 289 -8.82 -6.78 14.12
C HIS A 289 -7.42 -6.74 14.76
N GLN A 290 -7.31 -6.94 16.07
CA GLN A 290 -6.03 -6.86 16.76
C GLN A 290 -5.00 -7.90 16.28
N THR A 291 -5.42 -9.12 15.92
CA THR A 291 -4.53 -10.13 15.32
C THR A 291 -4.10 -9.73 13.90
N ASN A 292 -5.03 -9.24 13.08
CA ASN A 292 -4.74 -8.77 11.72
C ASN A 292 -3.89 -7.51 11.67
N PHE A 293 -3.88 -6.69 12.72
CA PHE A 293 -3.02 -5.51 12.82
C PHE A 293 -1.55 -5.86 12.58
N SER A 294 -1.08 -6.99 13.13
CA SER A 294 0.30 -7.46 12.94
C SER A 294 0.62 -7.74 11.48
N SER A 295 -0.34 -8.26 10.73
CA SER A 295 -0.22 -8.55 9.29
C SER A 295 -0.18 -7.26 8.46
N ILE A 296 -1.13 -6.34 8.70
CA ILE A 296 -1.19 -5.04 8.01
C ILE A 296 0.05 -4.21 8.30
N LYS A 297 0.50 -4.18 9.56
CA LYS A 297 1.75 -3.53 9.96
C LYS A 297 2.95 -4.07 9.20
N ALA A 298 3.08 -5.39 9.05
CA ALA A 298 4.17 -5.99 8.29
C ALA A 298 4.14 -5.54 6.81
N ARG A 299 2.95 -5.47 6.21
CA ARG A 299 2.78 -5.02 4.83
C ARG A 299 3.13 -3.54 4.64
N PHE A 300 2.72 -2.70 5.58
CA PHE A 300 3.06 -1.28 5.57
C PHE A 300 4.57 -1.04 5.77
N ILE A 301 5.22 -1.79 6.67
CA ILE A 301 6.69 -1.74 6.80
C ILE A 301 7.36 -2.15 5.48
N GLY A 302 6.79 -3.13 4.76
CA GLY A 302 7.24 -3.49 3.41
C GLY A 302 7.17 -2.31 2.42
N LEU A 303 6.07 -1.57 2.44
CA LEU A 303 5.85 -0.37 1.63
C LEU A 303 6.74 0.81 2.04
N GLN A 304 7.07 0.94 3.33
CA GLN A 304 8.05 1.93 3.76
C GLN A 304 9.47 1.53 3.31
N ASN A 305 9.80 0.24 3.38
CA ASN A 305 11.09 -0.27 2.95
C ASN A 305 11.30 -0.19 1.44
N SER A 306 10.24 -0.19 0.62
CA SER A 306 10.37 0.04 -0.83
C SER A 306 10.81 1.47 -1.17
N LEU A 307 10.67 2.42 -0.23
CA LEU A 307 11.22 3.76 -0.35
C LEU A 307 12.68 3.86 0.09
N ASN A 308 13.27 2.79 0.66
CA ASN A 308 14.67 2.83 1.07
C ASN A 308 15.58 2.73 -0.15
N MET A 309 16.40 3.76 -0.34
CA MET A 309 17.37 3.78 -1.42
C MET A 309 18.60 2.93 -1.04
N PRO A 310 19.01 1.96 -1.86
CA PRO A 310 20.30 1.30 -1.67
C PRO A 310 21.43 2.22 -2.13
N ASN A 311 22.54 2.22 -1.39
CA ASN A 311 23.76 2.87 -1.84
C ASN A 311 24.37 2.04 -2.96
N ILE A 312 24.31 2.55 -4.19
CA ILE A 312 24.94 1.93 -5.36
C ILE A 312 26.17 2.75 -5.73
N ASP A 313 27.33 2.09 -5.71
CA ASP A 313 28.55 2.65 -6.28
C ASP A 313 28.62 2.32 -7.78
N ILE A 314 28.21 3.28 -8.62
CA ILE A 314 28.25 3.15 -10.08
C ILE A 314 29.69 3.09 -10.59
N LEU A 315 30.62 3.81 -9.94
CA LEU A 315 32.00 3.97 -10.41
C LEU A 315 32.73 2.63 -10.44
N SER A 316 32.44 1.75 -9.49
CA SER A 316 32.96 0.37 -9.46
C SER A 316 32.65 -0.46 -10.71
N ARG A 317 31.63 -0.06 -11.50
CA ARG A 317 31.18 -0.78 -12.70
C ARG A 317 31.73 -0.20 -14.00
N ILE A 318 32.55 0.85 -13.92
CA ILE A 318 33.08 1.57 -15.08
C ILE A 318 34.58 1.26 -15.16
N ASN A 319 35.00 0.67 -16.28
CA ASN A 319 36.42 0.51 -16.57
C ASN A 319 36.91 1.71 -17.40
N PHE A 320 37.51 2.68 -16.73
CA PHE A 320 37.97 3.94 -17.33
C PHE A 320 39.08 3.78 -18.38
N LYS A 321 39.80 2.64 -18.40
CA LYS A 321 40.89 2.41 -19.34
C LYS A 321 40.43 1.88 -20.70
N ASP A 322 39.31 1.15 -20.71
CA ASP A 322 38.83 0.43 -21.89
C ASP A 322 37.65 1.14 -22.57
N ILE A 323 37.32 2.35 -22.12
CA ILE A 323 36.30 3.23 -22.71
C ILE A 323 37.01 4.38 -23.44
N PHE A 324 36.62 4.62 -24.69
CA PHE A 324 37.16 5.69 -25.52
C PHE A 324 36.06 6.68 -25.91
N ILE A 325 36.35 7.97 -25.81
CA ILE A 325 35.53 9.09 -26.29
C ILE A 325 36.21 9.69 -27.52
N ASN A 326 35.59 9.63 -28.69
CA ASN A 326 36.18 10.16 -29.95
C ASN A 326 37.65 9.73 -30.16
N ASN A 327 37.97 8.46 -29.86
CA ASN A 327 39.31 7.84 -29.88
C ASN A 327 40.30 8.29 -28.79
N THR A 328 39.89 9.11 -27.84
CA THR A 328 40.68 9.42 -26.64
C THR A 328 40.26 8.52 -25.47
N PRO A 329 41.21 7.99 -24.66
CA PRO A 329 40.86 7.20 -23.48
C PRO A 329 40.04 8.04 -22.48
N LEU A 330 39.03 7.44 -21.85
CA LEU A 330 38.19 8.14 -20.85
C LEU A 330 39.01 8.64 -19.65
N SER A 331 40.13 7.97 -19.30
CA SER A 331 41.04 8.41 -18.23
C SER A 331 41.62 9.80 -18.45
N ASP A 332 41.78 10.19 -19.72
CA ASP A 332 42.50 11.40 -20.11
C ASP A 332 41.52 12.52 -20.51
N PHE A 333 40.21 12.24 -20.45
CA PHE A 333 39.15 13.15 -20.85
C PHE A 333 38.63 13.96 -19.66
N ASP A 334 38.63 15.29 -19.77
CA ASP A 334 38.10 16.16 -18.73
C ASP A 334 36.56 16.23 -18.78
N LEU A 335 35.91 15.49 -17.87
CA LEU A 335 34.46 15.45 -17.73
C LEU A 335 33.87 16.76 -17.19
N ASN A 336 34.68 17.65 -16.61
CA ASN A 336 34.20 18.92 -16.06
C ASN A 336 34.01 19.99 -17.15
N ASN A 337 34.74 19.88 -18.27
CA ASN A 337 34.70 20.82 -19.39
C ASN A 337 34.17 20.14 -20.67
N LEU A 338 32.88 19.80 -20.65
CA LEU A 338 32.20 19.28 -21.83
C LEU A 338 32.00 20.39 -22.89
N PRO A 339 32.18 20.08 -24.19
CA PRO A 339 31.91 21.03 -25.26
C PRO A 339 30.42 21.43 -25.30
N LYS A 340 30.12 22.65 -25.76
CA LYS A 340 28.73 23.17 -25.78
C LYS A 340 27.86 22.50 -26.84
N ASN A 341 28.46 22.17 -27.97
CA ASN A 341 27.84 21.51 -29.10
C ASN A 341 28.83 20.54 -29.75
N GLY A 342 28.30 19.65 -30.59
CA GLY A 342 29.05 18.62 -31.28
C GLY A 342 28.64 17.21 -30.86
N ARG A 343 29.36 16.23 -31.42
CA ARG A 343 29.04 14.80 -31.27
C ARG A 343 30.19 14.08 -30.56
N MET A 344 29.86 13.41 -29.46
CA MET A 344 30.77 12.59 -28.67
C MET A 344 30.36 11.13 -28.79
N THR A 345 31.25 10.33 -29.37
CA THR A 345 31.05 8.90 -29.57
C THR A 345 31.80 8.13 -28.49
N ILE A 346 31.08 7.31 -27.73
CA ILE A 346 31.63 6.41 -26.71
C ILE A 346 31.75 5.02 -27.30
N ARG A 347 32.97 4.49 -27.33
CA ARG A 347 33.32 3.16 -27.84
C ARG A 347 34.04 2.35 -26.77
N GLY A 348 33.97 1.03 -26.89
CA GLY A 348 34.58 0.08 -25.96
C GLY A 348 33.97 -1.31 -26.09
N CYS A 349 34.68 -2.32 -25.60
CA CYS A 349 34.24 -3.71 -25.62
C CYS A 349 32.93 -3.91 -24.84
N ASN A 350 32.18 -4.97 -25.15
CA ASN A 350 30.98 -5.30 -24.38
C ASN A 350 31.37 -5.64 -22.92
N GLY A 351 30.64 -5.09 -21.96
CA GLY A 351 30.86 -5.34 -20.52
C GLY A 351 31.80 -4.36 -19.81
N VAL A 352 32.46 -3.42 -20.50
CA VAL A 352 33.38 -2.44 -19.87
C VAL A 352 32.68 -1.31 -19.09
N GLY A 353 31.35 -1.24 -19.15
CA GLY A 353 30.55 -0.28 -18.40
C GLY A 353 30.06 0.95 -19.18
N LYS A 354 30.01 0.90 -20.52
CA LYS A 354 29.52 2.01 -21.38
C LYS A 354 28.20 2.63 -20.90
N SER A 355 27.14 1.83 -20.74
CA SER A 355 25.83 2.32 -20.25
C SER A 355 25.87 2.77 -18.78
N SER A 356 26.71 2.16 -17.94
CA SER A 356 26.92 2.64 -16.56
C SER A 356 27.57 4.02 -16.54
N PHE A 357 28.49 4.29 -17.46
CA PHE A 357 29.10 5.60 -17.65
C PHE A 357 28.09 6.64 -18.16
N LEU A 358 27.21 6.29 -19.11
CA LEU A 358 26.12 7.19 -19.52
C LEU A 358 25.21 7.60 -18.36
N LEU A 359 24.85 6.65 -17.50
CA LEU A 359 24.04 6.94 -16.30
C LEU A 359 24.80 7.79 -15.29
N TYR A 360 26.12 7.59 -15.14
CA TYR A 360 26.97 8.44 -14.31
C TYR A 360 27.02 9.88 -14.85
N LEU A 361 27.26 10.04 -16.15
CA LEU A 361 27.25 11.34 -16.83
C LEU A 361 25.89 12.04 -16.69
N LYS A 362 24.79 11.31 -16.87
CA LYS A 362 23.43 11.83 -16.64
C LYS A 362 23.19 12.27 -15.20
N THR A 363 23.80 11.58 -14.23
CA THR A 363 23.70 11.94 -12.80
C THR A 363 24.46 13.24 -12.53
N LEU A 364 25.67 13.39 -13.09
CA LEU A 364 26.47 14.62 -12.99
C LEU A 364 25.77 15.83 -13.62
N LEU A 365 25.23 15.66 -14.83
CA LEU A 365 24.60 16.73 -15.59
C LEU A 365 23.18 17.06 -15.14
N SER A 366 22.52 16.15 -14.41
CA SER A 366 21.17 16.33 -13.86
C SER A 366 20.19 16.91 -14.90
N ASN A 367 19.57 18.07 -14.65
CA ASN A 367 18.56 18.65 -15.55
C ASN A 367 19.11 19.11 -16.91
N ARG A 368 20.43 19.35 -17.02
CA ARG A 368 21.08 19.79 -18.26
C ARG A 368 21.19 18.69 -19.31
N ALA A 369 20.98 17.44 -18.92
CA ALA A 369 21.07 16.30 -19.81
C ALA A 369 19.74 15.54 -19.93
N PHE A 370 19.39 15.19 -21.16
CA PHE A 370 18.31 14.27 -21.47
C PHE A 370 18.90 12.91 -21.82
N TYR A 371 18.47 11.84 -21.14
CA TYR A 371 18.95 10.48 -21.41
C TYR A 371 17.83 9.65 -22.04
N LEU A 372 18.09 9.13 -23.23
CA LEU A 372 17.21 8.23 -23.96
C LEU A 372 17.81 6.81 -23.92
N PRO A 373 17.29 5.91 -23.07
CA PRO A 373 17.75 4.53 -23.01
C PRO A 373 17.22 3.71 -24.19
N VAL A 374 17.84 2.55 -24.46
CA VAL A 374 17.45 1.62 -25.54
C VAL A 374 15.97 1.21 -25.47
N ASN A 375 15.48 0.87 -24.27
CA ASN A 375 14.10 0.45 -24.02
C ASN A 375 13.52 1.27 -22.87
N HIS A 376 12.41 1.99 -23.13
CA HIS A 376 11.71 2.76 -22.11
C HIS A 376 10.21 2.87 -22.30
N ASP A 377 9.54 3.20 -21.19
CA ASP A 377 8.13 3.59 -21.13
C ASP A 377 7.98 5.09 -20.78
N LEU A 378 8.95 5.94 -21.18
CA LEU A 378 8.83 7.38 -21.05
C LEU A 378 7.59 7.90 -21.81
N LEU A 379 6.92 8.88 -21.22
CA LEU A 379 5.72 9.50 -21.78
C LEU A 379 6.13 10.63 -22.74
N PHE A 380 5.77 10.47 -24.02
CA PHE A 380 5.89 11.47 -25.08
C PHE A 380 4.52 11.77 -25.67
N HIS A 381 4.31 12.99 -26.17
CA HIS A 381 3.01 13.40 -26.72
C HIS A 381 2.59 12.56 -27.94
N GLN A 382 3.54 12.04 -28.71
CA GLN A 382 3.28 11.28 -29.94
C GLN A 382 3.44 9.75 -29.82
N ASN A 383 3.09 9.14 -28.69
CA ASN A 383 3.33 7.70 -28.43
C ASN A 383 2.45 6.68 -29.21
N ASN A 384 1.60 7.11 -30.15
CA ASN A 384 0.64 6.22 -30.82
C ASN A 384 1.25 5.40 -31.99
N LYS A 385 1.10 4.07 -31.94
CA LYS A 385 1.21 3.07 -33.03
C LYS A 385 2.27 3.32 -34.13
N LYS A 386 3.50 3.66 -33.76
CA LYS A 386 4.65 3.78 -34.68
C LYS A 386 5.61 2.57 -34.52
N SER A 387 6.37 2.24 -35.58
CA SER A 387 7.47 1.27 -35.48
C SER A 387 8.56 1.77 -34.53
N THR A 388 9.48 0.90 -34.08
CA THR A 388 10.59 1.27 -33.17
C THR A 388 11.40 2.47 -33.70
N GLY A 389 11.80 2.45 -34.99
CA GLY A 389 12.53 3.56 -35.60
C GLY A 389 11.70 4.85 -35.75
N GLN A 390 10.43 4.74 -36.13
CA GLN A 390 9.53 5.89 -36.23
C GLN A 390 9.23 6.51 -34.86
N LYS A 391 9.17 5.70 -33.79
CA LYS A 391 9.06 6.17 -32.41
C LYS A 391 10.29 6.96 -32.02
N LEU A 392 11.50 6.41 -32.24
CA LEU A 392 12.75 7.07 -31.90
C LEU A 392 12.91 8.41 -32.64
N PHE A 393 12.58 8.45 -33.93
CA PHE A 393 12.56 9.68 -34.72
C PHE A 393 11.59 10.73 -34.15
N ALA A 394 10.35 10.32 -33.83
CA ALA A 394 9.36 11.21 -33.25
C ALA A 394 9.80 11.74 -31.86
N HIS A 395 10.43 10.88 -31.04
CA HIS A 395 10.96 11.25 -29.74
C HIS A 395 12.10 12.27 -29.87
N LEU A 396 13.04 12.07 -30.80
CA LEU A 396 14.13 13.02 -31.06
C LEU A 396 13.62 14.38 -31.58
N ILE A 397 12.61 14.39 -32.46
CA ILE A 397 11.97 15.64 -32.89
C ILE A 397 11.28 16.35 -31.73
N GLU A 398 10.57 15.61 -30.87
CA GLU A 398 9.93 16.19 -29.68
C GLU A 398 10.97 16.78 -28.71
N ILE A 399 12.11 16.11 -28.55
CA ILE A 399 13.26 16.61 -27.76
C ILE A 399 13.89 17.85 -28.40
N ARG A 400 13.99 17.90 -29.73
CA ARG A 400 14.47 19.07 -30.48
C ARG A 400 13.56 20.29 -30.27
N ASN A 401 12.26 20.07 -30.46
CA ASN A 401 11.26 21.13 -30.44
C ASN A 401 10.98 21.67 -29.03
N ASN A 402 11.16 20.82 -28.01
CA ASN A 402 11.15 21.27 -26.62
C ASN A 402 12.42 22.07 -26.32
N LYS A 403 12.28 23.40 -26.26
CA LYS A 403 13.30 24.37 -25.81
C LYS A 403 13.60 24.28 -24.31
N SER A 404 13.45 23.12 -23.68
CA SER A 404 13.84 22.94 -22.28
C SER A 404 15.35 23.13 -22.11
N ASP A 405 15.79 23.44 -20.89
CA ASP A 405 17.18 23.70 -20.40
C ASP A 405 18.17 22.51 -20.59
N VAL A 406 17.95 21.68 -21.61
CA VAL A 406 18.75 20.52 -21.96
C VAL A 406 19.82 20.95 -22.97
N ASP A 407 21.06 21.02 -22.50
CA ASP A 407 22.25 21.29 -23.31
C ASP A 407 22.84 20.00 -23.90
N VAL A 408 22.60 18.85 -23.25
CA VAL A 408 23.23 17.56 -23.57
C VAL A 408 22.18 16.48 -23.84
N ILE A 409 22.27 15.81 -24.98
CA ILE A 409 21.45 14.65 -25.32
C ILE A 409 22.31 13.40 -25.21
N ILE A 410 21.88 12.43 -24.41
CA ILE A 410 22.59 11.18 -24.18
C ILE A 410 21.78 10.04 -24.79
N LEU A 411 22.36 9.33 -25.75
CA LEU A 411 21.73 8.25 -26.50
C LEU A 411 22.45 6.91 -26.22
N ASP A 412 21.70 5.93 -25.71
CA ASP A 412 22.19 4.57 -25.50
C ASP A 412 21.75 3.69 -26.66
N GLU A 413 22.70 3.11 -27.40
CA GLU A 413 22.49 2.18 -28.53
C GLU A 413 21.31 2.54 -29.46
N TRP A 414 21.19 3.80 -29.87
CA TRP A 414 20.06 4.26 -30.67
C TRP A 414 19.99 3.60 -32.06
N ASP A 415 21.11 3.09 -32.55
CA ASP A 415 21.24 2.38 -33.82
C ASP A 415 20.90 0.88 -33.71
N ALA A 416 20.57 0.39 -32.51
CA ALA A 416 20.13 -0.97 -32.29
C ALA A 416 18.77 -1.22 -32.95
N ASN A 417 18.68 -2.27 -33.77
CA ASN A 417 17.45 -2.73 -34.44
C ASN A 417 16.88 -1.79 -35.51
N LEU A 418 17.69 -0.90 -36.09
CA LEU A 418 17.33 -0.08 -37.25
C LEU A 418 17.93 -0.63 -38.56
N ASP A 419 17.19 -0.50 -39.65
CA ASP A 419 17.68 -0.72 -41.02
C ASP A 419 18.55 0.46 -41.49
N ASN A 420 19.40 0.21 -42.49
CA ASN A 420 20.39 1.20 -42.96
C ASN A 420 19.76 2.53 -43.40
N ILE A 421 18.55 2.50 -43.96
CA ILE A 421 17.84 3.71 -44.40
C ILE A 421 17.45 4.55 -43.19
N ASN A 422 16.77 3.95 -42.20
CA ASN A 422 16.41 4.66 -40.97
C ASN A 422 17.63 5.09 -40.15
N LYS A 423 18.72 4.31 -40.16
CA LYS A 423 19.99 4.71 -39.54
C LYS A 423 20.54 5.98 -40.16
N ASN A 424 20.56 6.09 -41.49
CA ASN A 424 21.06 7.28 -42.18
C ASN A 424 20.20 8.51 -41.86
N TYR A 425 18.87 8.38 -41.92
CA TYR A 425 17.96 9.49 -41.57
C TYR A 425 18.13 9.95 -40.11
N LEU A 426 18.29 9.00 -39.18
CA LEU A 426 18.52 9.34 -37.78
C LEU A 426 19.92 9.90 -37.54
N ASP A 427 20.94 9.44 -38.26
CA ASP A 427 22.29 10.00 -38.20
C ASP A 427 22.29 11.46 -38.68
N GLU A 428 21.60 11.77 -39.78
CA GLU A 428 21.41 13.14 -40.26
C GLU A 428 20.69 14.01 -39.21
N LEU A 429 19.59 13.52 -38.62
CA LEU A 429 18.88 14.24 -37.56
C LEU A 429 19.76 14.48 -36.33
N ILE A 430 20.59 13.50 -35.95
CA ILE A 430 21.54 13.64 -34.84
C ILE A 430 22.64 14.65 -35.18
N ASN A 431 23.11 14.69 -36.42
CA ASN A 431 24.10 15.67 -36.86
C ASN A 431 23.52 17.09 -36.82
N GLU A 432 22.26 17.28 -37.23
CA GLU A 432 21.55 18.56 -37.07
C GLU A 432 21.43 18.95 -35.57
N LEU A 433 21.01 18.01 -34.72
CA LEU A 433 20.95 18.22 -33.28
C LEU A 433 22.31 18.58 -32.68
N ALA A 434 23.38 17.96 -33.16
CA ALA A 434 24.75 18.19 -32.69
C ALA A 434 25.29 19.59 -33.07
N MET A 435 24.70 20.28 -34.05
CA MET A 435 25.06 21.67 -34.34
C MET A 435 24.56 22.62 -33.24
N GLU A 436 23.38 22.33 -32.68
CA GLU A 436 22.70 23.14 -31.68
C GLU A 436 23.05 22.74 -30.24
N LYS A 437 23.29 21.44 -29.98
CA LYS A 437 23.46 20.86 -28.64
C LYS A 437 24.60 19.84 -28.61
N LEU A 438 25.05 19.44 -27.43
CA LEU A 438 26.01 18.34 -27.29
C LEU A 438 25.26 17.00 -27.37
N VAL A 439 25.65 16.12 -28.29
CA VAL A 439 25.12 14.74 -28.36
C VAL A 439 26.20 13.75 -27.93
N VAL A 440 25.90 12.97 -26.89
CA VAL A 440 26.74 11.88 -26.38
C VAL A 440 26.06 10.56 -26.74
N GLU A 441 26.71 9.73 -27.55
CA GLU A 441 26.14 8.47 -28.00
C GLU A 441 27.06 7.28 -27.74
N VAL A 442 26.47 6.14 -27.43
CA VAL A 442 27.17 4.84 -27.50
C VAL A 442 26.85 4.20 -28.85
N ARG A 443 27.91 3.86 -29.60
CA ARG A 443 27.84 3.07 -30.83
C ARG A 443 28.62 1.76 -30.67
N HIS A 444 28.21 0.75 -31.43
CA HIS A 444 28.92 -0.52 -31.55
C HIS A 444 29.94 -0.50 -32.68
#